data_AF-A0A959NYD4-F1
#
_entry.id   AF-A0A959NYD4-F1
#
_cell.length_a   1.000
_cell.length_b   1.000
_cell.length_c   1.000
_cell.angle_alpha   90.00
_cell.angle_beta   90.00
_cell.angle_gamma   90.00
#
_symmetry.space_group_name_H-M   'P 1'
#
loop_
_entity.id
_entity.type
_entity.pdbx_description
1 polymer ?
#
loop_
_entity_poly.entity_id
_entity_poly.type
_entity_poly.pdbx_seq_one_letter_code
_entity_poly.pdbx_strand_id
1 'polypeptide(L)'
;EEGIYLQVECGSWANQSTTLGDGKPVDNFVWEESKRIVKEYGNHPSFCFMAYGNEPGGKNYKKYLVDFLTFWKIQDNRRLYTGAAGWPAIPENEYHNIPDPRIQGWGEQLSSLINAENPSTNYDWNSRNKMPNDSMPVISHEIGQWCVYPNFKEIKKYTGVLKPKNFEIFKESLEANHMGDLADNFLMASGKLQALCYKAEIEAALRTKGFGGFQLLDLHDFPGQGTALVGVLDPFWEEKGYITSSEFSRFCNSVVPLVRLEKRIFKEGETLIADVEVANFNAEELKSVVPKWKLSTIDGKIESSGSLPKTDISIGNGIDLGKINYEIPKTGVPRKLILEVSVSDYTNSWDIWVYPEIENILINSDILITETIDSKTIAALENGKNVLLSLGKGKVKDGKGGEVGVGFSSIFWNTAWTKGQKPHTLGILCDPKHEALKLFPTEYHSNWQWWDAMSHADVIKLNEFPVQIKPIVRVIDDWFKNRRLALLFEVKVGKGKLLVSGIDLHTNLDSRYEAKQLLKSLNNYMNSEAFDPEFALTISEINNIVK
;
A
#
# COMPACT_ATOMS: atom_id res chain seq x y z
N GLU A 1 -3.32 -2.77 -33.22
CA GLU A 1 -2.81 -4.15 -33.20
C GLU A 1 -2.97 -4.77 -31.82
N GLU A 2 -2.48 -4.13 -30.76
CA GLU A 2 -2.57 -4.65 -29.38
C GLU A 2 -3.94 -4.56 -28.67
N GLY A 3 -4.97 -4.01 -29.32
CA GLY A 3 -6.30 -3.87 -28.71
C GLY A 3 -6.38 -2.87 -27.54
N ILE A 4 -5.44 -1.94 -27.42
CA ILE A 4 -5.42 -0.91 -26.37
C ILE A 4 -6.25 0.30 -26.81
N TYR A 5 -7.23 0.70 -25.99
CA TYR A 5 -7.98 1.94 -26.18
C TYR A 5 -7.24 3.12 -25.54
N LEU A 6 -7.26 4.26 -26.22
CA LEU A 6 -6.59 5.49 -25.81
C LEU A 6 -7.63 6.55 -25.43
N GLN A 7 -7.44 7.12 -24.25
CA GLN A 7 -7.93 8.44 -23.89
C GLN A 7 -6.88 9.47 -24.30
N VAL A 8 -7.20 10.27 -25.31
CA VAL A 8 -6.30 11.28 -25.84
C VAL A 8 -6.63 12.64 -25.24
N GLU A 9 -5.59 13.36 -24.85
CA GLU A 9 -5.65 14.71 -24.30
C GLU A 9 -4.90 15.70 -25.19
N CYS A 10 -5.24 17.00 -25.11
CA CYS A 10 -4.56 18.05 -25.88
C CYS A 10 -3.24 18.53 -25.22
N GLY A 11 -2.68 17.73 -24.31
CA GLY A 11 -1.36 17.96 -23.71
C GLY A 11 -1.28 19.20 -22.81
N SER A 12 -2.35 19.53 -22.06
CA SER A 12 -2.40 20.71 -21.20
C SER A 12 -2.72 20.36 -19.75
N TRP A 13 -1.93 20.90 -18.82
CA TRP A 13 -2.22 20.88 -17.38
C TRP A 13 -2.38 22.32 -16.89
N ALA A 14 -3.63 22.80 -16.92
CA ALA A 14 -3.95 24.23 -16.81
C ALA A 14 -4.55 24.61 -15.45
N ASN A 15 -3.89 24.22 -14.35
CA ASN A 15 -4.36 24.51 -12.98
C ASN A 15 -3.39 25.24 -12.06
N GLN A 16 -2.13 25.43 -12.47
CA GLN A 16 -1.12 26.09 -11.64
C GLN A 16 -0.70 27.43 -12.26
N SER A 17 0.30 27.40 -13.15
CA SER A 17 0.88 28.60 -13.77
C SER A 17 0.00 29.21 -14.86
N THR A 18 -1.01 28.49 -15.33
CA THR A 18 -2.00 28.94 -16.31
C THR A 18 -3.40 28.49 -15.90
N THR A 19 -4.43 29.06 -16.53
CA THR A 19 -5.84 28.75 -16.26
C THR A 19 -6.62 28.65 -17.55
N LEU A 20 -7.67 27.82 -17.55
CA LEU A 20 -8.51 27.50 -18.70
C LEU A 20 -9.79 28.34 -18.72
N GLY A 21 -10.17 28.81 -19.90
CA GLY A 21 -11.38 29.60 -20.16
C GLY A 21 -11.28 31.08 -19.79
N ASP A 22 -10.12 31.54 -19.33
CA ASP A 22 -9.91 32.91 -18.86
C ASP A 22 -9.35 33.84 -19.95
N GLY A 23 -9.43 33.45 -21.23
CA GLY A 23 -9.01 34.24 -22.39
C GLY A 23 -7.49 34.25 -22.60
N LYS A 24 -6.78 33.31 -21.97
CA LYS A 24 -5.32 33.18 -22.08
C LYS A 24 -4.95 32.43 -23.37
N PRO A 25 -3.69 32.56 -23.87
CA PRO A 25 -3.25 31.85 -25.08
C PRO A 25 -3.46 30.33 -25.05
N VAL A 26 -3.47 29.72 -23.87
CA VAL A 26 -3.72 28.28 -23.69
C VAL A 26 -5.10 27.86 -24.23
N ASP A 27 -6.12 28.73 -24.12
CA ASP A 27 -7.48 28.43 -24.58
C ASP A 27 -7.50 28.21 -26.10
N ASN A 28 -6.82 29.09 -26.85
CA ASN A 28 -6.68 28.96 -28.30
C ASN A 28 -5.77 27.79 -28.67
N PHE A 29 -4.71 27.55 -27.90
CA PHE A 29 -3.83 26.41 -28.12
C PHE A 29 -4.61 25.09 -28.05
N VAL A 30 -5.38 24.86 -26.98
CA VAL A 30 -6.18 23.63 -26.81
C VAL A 30 -7.19 23.44 -27.95
N TRP A 31 -7.84 24.52 -28.38
CA TRP A 31 -8.76 24.47 -29.52
C TRP A 31 -8.09 24.08 -30.83
N GLU A 32 -6.95 24.69 -31.15
CA GLU A 32 -6.25 24.39 -32.40
C GLU A 32 -5.56 23.02 -32.34
N GLU A 33 -5.07 22.63 -31.16
CA GLU A 33 -4.41 21.34 -30.97
C GLU A 33 -5.39 20.17 -31.03
N SER A 34 -6.56 20.29 -30.40
CA SER A 34 -7.62 19.28 -30.54
C SER A 34 -7.98 19.02 -32.00
N LYS A 35 -8.09 20.08 -32.82
CA LYS A 35 -8.36 19.96 -34.26
C LYS A 35 -7.23 19.27 -35.01
N ARG A 36 -5.97 19.58 -34.69
CA ARG A 36 -4.80 18.94 -35.29
C ARG A 36 -4.74 17.46 -34.94
N ILE A 37 -4.93 17.10 -33.67
CA ILE A 37 -4.94 15.71 -33.19
C ILE A 37 -6.03 14.90 -33.91
N VAL A 38 -7.27 15.41 -33.97
CA VAL A 38 -8.36 14.68 -34.63
C VAL A 38 -8.15 14.60 -36.15
N LYS A 39 -7.61 15.64 -36.79
CA LYS A 39 -7.31 15.59 -38.23
C LYS A 39 -6.26 14.53 -38.56
N GLU A 40 -5.18 14.47 -37.78
CA GLU A 40 -4.04 13.59 -38.03
C GLU A 40 -4.34 12.14 -37.62
N TYR A 41 -4.87 11.96 -36.40
CA TYR A 41 -4.99 10.64 -35.76
C TYR A 41 -6.43 10.16 -35.59
N GLY A 42 -7.43 10.95 -35.99
CA GLY A 42 -8.84 10.69 -35.72
C GLY A 42 -9.42 9.44 -36.41
N ASN A 43 -8.70 8.82 -37.33
CA ASN A 43 -9.09 7.54 -37.94
C ASN A 43 -8.40 6.33 -37.30
N HIS A 44 -7.53 6.54 -36.32
CA HIS A 44 -6.86 5.45 -35.63
C HIS A 44 -7.86 4.72 -34.71
N PRO A 45 -8.02 3.38 -34.83
CA PRO A 45 -9.08 2.64 -34.13
C PRO A 45 -8.92 2.61 -32.60
N SER A 46 -7.73 2.89 -32.07
CA SER A 46 -7.54 2.99 -30.62
C SER A 46 -8.00 4.32 -30.02
N PHE A 47 -8.18 5.37 -30.83
CA PHE A 47 -8.56 6.68 -30.32
C PHE A 47 -10.07 6.72 -30.06
N CYS A 48 -10.47 6.17 -28.91
CA CYS A 48 -11.85 5.96 -28.49
C CYS A 48 -12.36 7.05 -27.54
N PHE A 49 -11.50 7.69 -26.76
CA PHE A 49 -11.88 8.70 -25.78
C PHE A 49 -11.10 9.99 -25.97
N MET A 50 -11.73 11.13 -25.70
CA MET A 50 -11.07 12.44 -25.76
C MET A 50 -11.42 13.30 -24.55
N ALA A 51 -10.40 13.97 -24.01
CA ALA A 51 -10.52 15.01 -23.00
C ALA A 51 -9.74 16.26 -23.43
N TYR A 52 -10.02 17.43 -22.84
CA TYR A 52 -9.22 18.61 -23.16
C TYR A 52 -7.76 18.42 -22.71
N GLY A 53 -7.54 17.81 -21.55
CA GLY A 53 -6.29 17.82 -20.81
C GLY A 53 -6.46 17.39 -19.35
N ASN A 54 -5.39 17.56 -18.57
CA ASN A 54 -5.29 17.14 -17.19
C ASN A 54 -5.72 18.27 -16.24
N GLU A 55 -6.58 17.93 -15.28
CA GLU A 55 -6.84 18.68 -14.05
C GLU A 55 -6.96 20.21 -14.28
N PRO A 56 -8.08 20.70 -14.84
CA PRO A 56 -8.24 22.11 -15.23
C PRO A 56 -8.43 23.05 -14.03
N GLY A 57 -7.86 24.24 -14.09
CA GLY A 57 -8.13 25.33 -13.14
C GLY A 57 -8.56 26.61 -13.85
N GLY A 58 -8.98 27.62 -13.08
CA GLY A 58 -9.44 28.91 -13.60
C GLY A 58 -10.82 29.30 -13.12
N LYS A 59 -11.25 30.52 -13.42
CA LYS A 59 -12.60 30.97 -13.05
C LYS A 59 -13.66 30.39 -13.98
N ASN A 60 -13.31 30.27 -15.26
CA ASN A 60 -14.27 29.95 -16.32
C ASN A 60 -14.05 28.57 -16.96
N TYR A 61 -13.18 27.71 -16.38
CA TYR A 61 -12.84 26.42 -16.98
C TYR A 61 -14.08 25.56 -17.26
N LYS A 62 -15.05 25.50 -16.35
CA LYS A 62 -16.28 24.70 -16.57
C LYS A 62 -17.03 25.12 -17.83
N LYS A 63 -17.20 26.43 -18.04
CA LYS A 63 -17.86 26.95 -19.23
C LYS A 63 -17.07 26.60 -20.49
N TYR A 64 -15.75 26.80 -20.46
CA TYR A 64 -14.89 26.43 -21.58
C TYR A 64 -15.02 24.93 -21.93
N LEU A 65 -15.05 24.05 -20.92
CA LEU A 65 -15.21 22.61 -21.13
C LEU A 65 -16.59 22.26 -21.71
N VAL A 66 -17.66 22.90 -21.25
CA VAL A 66 -19.00 22.73 -21.85
C VAL A 66 -18.98 23.08 -23.34
N ASP A 67 -18.38 24.21 -23.70
CA ASP A 67 -18.26 24.64 -25.09
C ASP A 67 -17.38 23.65 -25.90
N PHE A 68 -16.30 23.16 -25.31
CA PHE A 68 -15.40 22.13 -25.87
C PHE A 68 -16.12 20.83 -26.19
N LEU A 69 -16.87 20.28 -25.23
CA LEU A 69 -17.61 19.04 -25.38
C LEU A 69 -18.74 19.19 -26.40
N THR A 70 -19.48 20.29 -26.33
CA THR A 70 -20.58 20.58 -27.27
C THR A 70 -20.07 20.63 -28.70
N PHE A 71 -18.94 21.30 -28.94
CA PHE A 71 -18.31 21.36 -30.26
C PHE A 71 -17.94 19.97 -30.76
N TRP A 72 -17.16 19.21 -29.98
CA TRP A 72 -16.60 17.95 -30.46
C TRP A 72 -17.66 16.87 -30.70
N LYS A 73 -18.67 16.79 -29.83
CA LYS A 73 -19.79 15.86 -30.02
C LYS A 73 -20.59 16.12 -31.30
N ILE A 74 -20.65 17.39 -31.75
CA ILE A 74 -21.29 17.74 -33.03
C ILE A 74 -20.36 17.41 -34.22
N GLN A 75 -19.06 17.65 -34.08
CA GLN A 75 -18.11 17.45 -35.18
C GLN A 75 -17.75 15.99 -35.43
N ASP A 76 -17.69 15.17 -34.38
CA ASP A 76 -17.24 13.78 -34.46
C ASP A 76 -17.93 12.93 -33.38
N ASN A 77 -18.85 12.07 -33.79
CA ASN A 77 -19.60 11.20 -32.89
C ASN A 77 -19.01 9.79 -32.76
N ARG A 78 -17.76 9.57 -33.19
CA ARG A 78 -17.11 8.25 -33.14
C ARG A 78 -16.45 7.94 -31.80
N ARG A 79 -16.41 8.91 -30.87
CA ARG A 79 -15.64 8.88 -29.63
C ARG A 79 -16.51 9.22 -28.43
N LEU A 80 -16.05 8.82 -27.25
CA LEU A 80 -16.59 9.27 -25.97
C LEU A 80 -15.80 10.47 -25.44
N TYR A 81 -16.53 11.48 -24.96
CA TYR A 81 -15.97 12.75 -24.52
C TYR A 81 -16.19 12.99 -23.03
N THR A 82 -15.13 13.40 -22.33
CA THR A 82 -15.18 13.96 -20.97
C THR A 82 -14.50 15.33 -20.98
N GLY A 83 -14.95 16.25 -20.14
CA GLY A 83 -14.39 17.60 -20.09
C GLY A 83 -12.88 17.57 -19.88
N ALA A 84 -12.43 16.83 -18.87
CA ALA A 84 -11.02 16.69 -18.54
C ALA A 84 -10.75 15.37 -17.82
N ALA A 85 -9.48 15.02 -17.69
CA ALA A 85 -9.01 14.08 -16.71
C ALA A 85 -8.86 14.76 -15.33
N GLY A 86 -9.27 14.07 -14.27
CA GLY A 86 -9.24 14.59 -12.91
C GLY A 86 -10.52 15.29 -12.47
N TRP A 87 -11.07 16.28 -13.19
CA TRP A 87 -12.36 16.95 -12.85
C TRP A 87 -12.73 17.94 -13.96
N PRO A 88 -13.99 18.41 -14.08
CA PRO A 88 -15.13 18.23 -13.19
C PRO A 88 -16.08 17.12 -13.66
N ALA A 89 -16.88 16.62 -12.72
CA ALA A 89 -18.13 15.94 -13.05
C ALA A 89 -19.16 16.99 -13.48
N ILE A 90 -19.42 17.08 -14.79
CA ILE A 90 -20.43 17.97 -15.39
C ILE A 90 -21.40 17.16 -16.26
N PRO A 91 -22.68 17.59 -16.41
CA PRO A 91 -23.69 16.85 -17.16
C PRO A 91 -23.34 16.59 -18.63
N GLU A 92 -22.48 17.42 -19.22
CA GLU A 92 -22.05 17.32 -20.61
C GLU A 92 -21.01 16.22 -20.82
N ASN A 93 -20.46 15.61 -19.77
CA ASN A 93 -19.60 14.44 -19.91
C ASN A 93 -20.38 13.22 -20.41
N GLU A 94 -19.76 12.31 -21.16
CA GLU A 94 -20.32 10.99 -21.50
C GLU A 94 -19.84 9.88 -20.56
N TYR A 95 -18.82 10.19 -19.78
CA TYR A 95 -18.32 9.44 -18.63
C TYR A 95 -17.57 10.40 -17.72
N HIS A 96 -17.53 10.14 -16.42
CA HIS A 96 -16.74 10.94 -15.50
C HIS A 96 -15.34 10.38 -15.37
N ASN A 97 -14.33 11.23 -15.58
CA ASN A 97 -12.94 10.93 -15.28
C ASN A 97 -12.49 11.73 -14.06
N ILE A 98 -12.84 11.24 -12.88
CA ILE A 98 -12.71 11.95 -11.59
C ILE A 98 -11.89 11.12 -10.60
N PRO A 99 -11.38 11.73 -9.52
CA PRO A 99 -10.30 11.12 -8.79
C PRO A 99 -10.77 10.71 -7.37
N ASP A 100 -12.06 10.87 -7.06
CA ASP A 100 -12.65 10.52 -5.77
C ASP A 100 -12.62 9.00 -5.48
N PRO A 101 -12.90 8.09 -6.45
CA PRO A 101 -12.88 6.64 -6.24
C PRO A 101 -11.47 6.04 -6.13
N ARG A 102 -10.78 6.35 -5.03
CA ARG A 102 -9.49 5.75 -4.65
C ARG A 102 -9.31 5.54 -3.15
N ILE A 103 -8.38 4.69 -2.74
CA ILE A 103 -8.06 4.40 -1.32
C ILE A 103 -7.48 5.63 -0.62
N GLN A 104 -6.57 6.33 -1.30
CA GLN A 104 -5.88 7.50 -0.75
C GLN A 104 -5.95 8.68 -1.72
N GLY A 105 -6.58 9.75 -1.26
CA GLY A 105 -6.58 11.05 -1.91
C GLY A 105 -5.40 11.93 -1.49
N TRP A 106 -5.16 12.97 -2.29
CA TRP A 106 -4.19 14.00 -1.94
C TRP A 106 -4.54 14.66 -0.60
N GLY A 107 -3.56 14.75 0.31
CA GLY A 107 -3.70 15.39 1.61
C GLY A 107 -4.36 14.53 2.69
N GLU A 108 -4.87 13.34 2.37
CA GLU A 108 -5.52 12.46 3.37
C GLU A 108 -4.53 11.90 4.40
N GLN A 109 -3.24 11.82 4.07
CA GLN A 109 -2.23 11.36 5.01
C GLN A 109 -2.60 9.99 5.62
N LEU A 110 -2.50 9.87 6.95
CA LEU A 110 -2.84 8.68 7.73
C LEU A 110 -4.36 8.51 7.96
N SER A 111 -5.21 9.42 7.47
CA SER A 111 -6.67 9.25 7.52
C SER A 111 -7.24 8.54 6.28
N SER A 112 -6.39 8.17 5.32
CA SER A 112 -6.77 7.34 4.18
C SER A 112 -7.24 5.95 4.64
N LEU A 113 -8.11 5.33 3.86
CA LEU A 113 -8.78 4.07 4.22
C LEU A 113 -7.80 2.98 4.69
N ILE A 114 -6.74 2.77 3.92
CA ILE A 114 -5.74 1.72 4.18
C ILE A 114 -4.89 1.97 5.44
N ASN A 115 -4.79 3.22 5.91
CA ASN A 115 -4.03 3.58 7.10
C ASN A 115 -4.91 3.74 8.35
N ALA A 116 -6.18 4.11 8.18
CA ALA A 116 -7.08 4.46 9.28
C ALA A 116 -7.95 3.29 9.76
N GLU A 117 -8.25 2.32 8.89
CA GLU A 117 -9.16 1.22 9.19
C GLU A 117 -8.44 -0.14 9.22
N ASN A 118 -8.94 -1.04 10.07
CA ASN A 118 -8.44 -2.40 10.18
C ASN A 118 -8.47 -3.11 8.80
N PRO A 119 -7.49 -4.00 8.52
CA PRO A 119 -7.41 -4.69 7.24
C PRO A 119 -8.68 -5.47 6.88
N SER A 120 -9.30 -5.11 5.76
CA SER A 120 -10.55 -5.66 5.24
C SER A 120 -10.52 -5.68 3.70
N THR A 121 -11.41 -6.47 3.08
CA THR A 121 -11.76 -6.31 1.65
C THR A 121 -13.22 -5.98 1.44
N ASN A 122 -13.99 -5.82 2.52
CA ASN A 122 -15.42 -5.56 2.45
C ASN A 122 -15.73 -4.07 2.21
N TYR A 123 -15.25 -3.54 1.09
CA TYR A 123 -15.58 -2.21 0.64
C TYR A 123 -15.50 -2.08 -0.88
N ASP A 124 -16.23 -1.09 -1.38
CA ASP A 124 -16.22 -0.61 -2.75
C ASP A 124 -16.49 0.90 -2.76
N TRP A 125 -16.48 1.55 -3.91
CA TRP A 125 -16.61 3.01 -3.97
C TRP A 125 -18.03 3.51 -3.72
N ASN A 126 -19.04 2.65 -3.89
CA ASN A 126 -20.41 2.99 -3.50
C ASN A 126 -20.54 3.01 -1.98
N SER A 127 -20.05 1.97 -1.28
CA SER A 127 -20.09 1.89 0.19
C SER A 127 -19.29 3.00 0.87
N ARG A 128 -18.35 3.61 0.15
CA ARG A 128 -17.50 4.73 0.62
C ARG A 128 -18.00 6.11 0.19
N ASN A 129 -19.15 6.21 -0.48
CA ASN A 129 -19.69 7.47 -1.01
C ASN A 129 -18.69 8.22 -1.91
N LYS A 130 -17.89 7.48 -2.69
CA LYS A 130 -16.88 8.02 -3.62
C LYS A 130 -17.38 8.05 -5.08
N MET A 131 -18.62 7.61 -5.31
CA MET A 131 -19.29 7.62 -6.61
C MET A 131 -20.30 8.78 -6.70
N PRO A 132 -20.43 9.44 -7.87
CA PRO A 132 -21.43 10.46 -8.10
C PRO A 132 -22.84 9.87 -8.20
N ASN A 133 -23.85 10.68 -7.85
CA ASN A 133 -25.27 10.26 -7.76
C ASN A 133 -26.06 10.45 -9.07
N ASP A 134 -25.37 10.51 -10.22
CA ASP A 134 -25.97 10.78 -11.54
C ASP A 134 -25.98 9.56 -12.48
N SER A 135 -25.53 8.40 -12.00
CA SER A 135 -25.44 7.15 -12.77
C SER A 135 -24.49 7.19 -13.98
N MET A 136 -23.72 8.27 -14.15
CA MET A 136 -22.74 8.36 -15.22
C MET A 136 -21.61 7.34 -14.97
N PRO A 137 -21.14 6.59 -15.99
CA PRO A 137 -19.98 5.71 -15.82
C PRO A 137 -18.78 6.50 -15.33
N VAL A 138 -18.07 5.98 -14.33
CA VAL A 138 -16.86 6.61 -13.78
C VAL A 138 -15.63 5.80 -14.17
N ILE A 139 -14.65 6.47 -14.76
CA ILE A 139 -13.28 5.98 -14.90
C ILE A 139 -12.44 6.76 -13.88
N SER A 140 -11.96 6.10 -12.82
CA SER A 140 -11.19 6.86 -11.82
C SER A 140 -9.82 7.28 -12.35
N HIS A 141 -9.50 8.55 -12.14
CA HIS A 141 -8.27 9.20 -12.58
C HIS A 141 -7.14 8.99 -11.56
N GLU A 142 -6.00 8.48 -12.03
CA GLU A 142 -4.75 8.34 -11.26
C GLU A 142 -4.92 7.67 -9.90
N ILE A 143 -5.51 6.47 -9.92
CA ILE A 143 -5.59 5.63 -8.72
C ILE A 143 -4.24 4.97 -8.46
N GLY A 144 -3.96 4.68 -7.19
CA GLY A 144 -2.74 4.00 -6.79
C GLY A 144 -1.48 4.77 -7.21
N GLN A 145 -0.91 5.53 -6.28
CA GLN A 145 0.34 6.26 -6.48
C GLN A 145 1.34 5.79 -5.43
N TRP A 146 1.45 4.48 -5.28
CA TRP A 146 2.19 3.88 -4.18
C TRP A 146 3.66 3.81 -4.55
N CYS A 147 4.54 4.44 -3.78
CA CYS A 147 5.95 4.46 -4.11
C CYS A 147 6.68 3.19 -3.68
N VAL A 148 7.75 2.86 -4.39
CA VAL A 148 8.75 1.87 -4.00
C VAL A 148 10.09 2.54 -3.72
N TYR A 149 10.97 1.90 -2.95
CA TYR A 149 12.33 2.38 -2.73
C TYR A 149 13.13 2.40 -4.05
N PRO A 150 14.03 3.39 -4.29
CA PRO A 150 14.77 3.51 -5.56
C PRO A 150 15.57 2.27 -5.97
N ASN A 151 15.47 1.89 -7.25
CA ASN A 151 16.32 0.87 -7.85
C ASN A 151 17.64 1.47 -8.35
N PHE A 152 18.69 1.49 -7.52
CA PHE A 152 19.97 2.07 -7.92
C PHE A 152 20.71 1.32 -9.04
N LYS A 153 20.31 0.09 -9.38
CA LYS A 153 20.85 -0.61 -10.55
C LYS A 153 20.42 0.05 -11.87
N GLU A 154 19.39 0.88 -11.84
CA GLU A 154 18.89 1.65 -12.99
C GLU A 154 19.85 2.76 -13.41
N ILE A 155 20.69 3.29 -12.50
CA ILE A 155 21.58 4.43 -12.77
C ILE A 155 22.43 4.22 -14.04
N LYS A 156 22.96 3.00 -14.23
CA LYS A 156 23.82 2.66 -15.38
C LYS A 156 23.07 2.59 -16.71
N LYS A 157 21.73 2.54 -16.71
CA LYS A 157 20.89 2.47 -17.92
C LYS A 157 20.74 3.84 -18.61
N TYR A 158 20.94 4.93 -17.89
CA TYR A 158 20.84 6.28 -18.42
C TYR A 158 22.08 6.68 -19.22
N THR A 159 22.18 6.14 -20.44
CA THR A 159 23.28 6.42 -21.38
C THR A 159 22.96 7.52 -22.40
N GLY A 160 21.73 8.04 -22.39
CA GLY A 160 21.23 9.06 -23.31
C GLY A 160 21.48 10.51 -22.83
N VAL A 161 20.57 11.41 -23.22
CA VAL A 161 20.67 12.85 -22.89
C VAL A 161 20.23 13.20 -21.46
N LEU A 162 19.49 12.30 -20.79
CA LEU A 162 19.04 12.45 -19.42
C LEU A 162 19.99 11.75 -18.44
N LYS A 163 20.22 12.34 -17.26
CA LYS A 163 21.04 11.78 -16.19
C LYS A 163 20.25 11.66 -14.88
N PRO A 164 20.30 10.52 -14.17
CA PRO A 164 19.48 10.25 -12.99
C PRO A 164 20.16 10.80 -11.72
N LYS A 165 20.42 12.11 -11.68
CA LYS A 165 21.17 12.76 -10.58
C LYS A 165 20.50 12.62 -9.22
N ASN A 166 19.17 12.57 -9.20
CA ASN A 166 18.38 12.22 -8.02
C ASN A 166 18.80 10.86 -7.44
N PHE A 167 18.89 9.81 -8.25
CA PHE A 167 19.25 8.47 -7.78
C PHE A 167 20.70 8.40 -7.28
N GLU A 168 21.63 9.12 -7.92
CA GLU A 168 23.01 9.24 -7.43
C GLU A 168 23.03 9.85 -6.00
N ILE A 169 22.30 10.94 -5.77
CA ILE A 169 22.20 11.60 -4.46
C ILE A 169 21.54 10.68 -3.42
N PHE A 170 20.47 10.00 -3.78
CA PHE A 170 19.79 9.07 -2.86
C PHE A 170 20.70 7.91 -2.47
N LYS A 171 21.47 7.38 -3.42
CA LYS A 171 22.45 6.31 -3.18
C LYS A 171 23.56 6.79 -2.24
N GLU A 172 24.17 7.94 -2.53
CA GLU A 172 25.22 8.53 -1.68
C GLU A 172 24.70 8.79 -0.26
N SER A 173 23.48 9.31 -0.11
CA SER A 173 22.84 9.53 1.19
C SER A 173 22.58 8.22 1.94
N LEU A 174 22.16 7.16 1.25
CA LEU A 174 21.95 5.84 1.85
C LEU A 174 23.27 5.23 2.34
N GLU A 175 24.34 5.34 1.54
CA GLU A 175 25.69 4.91 1.90
C GLU A 175 26.23 5.69 3.10
N ALA A 176 26.04 7.01 3.12
CA ALA A 176 26.41 7.87 4.26
C ALA A 176 25.64 7.51 5.55
N ASN A 177 24.45 6.94 5.42
CA ASN A 177 23.67 6.40 6.55
C ASN A 177 23.97 4.92 6.85
N HIS A 178 25.03 4.34 6.27
CA HIS A 178 25.49 2.98 6.51
C HIS A 178 24.46 1.89 6.14
N MET A 179 23.65 2.14 5.11
CA MET A 179 22.61 1.21 4.65
C MET A 179 22.71 0.89 3.15
N GLY A 180 23.82 1.24 2.47
CA GLY A 180 23.99 1.00 1.03
C GLY A 180 23.74 -0.46 0.61
N ASP A 181 24.25 -1.41 1.39
CA ASP A 181 24.08 -2.86 1.14
C ASP A 181 22.63 -3.35 1.31
N LEU A 182 21.73 -2.52 1.87
CA LEU A 182 20.32 -2.83 2.02
C LEU A 182 19.45 -2.30 0.88
N ALA A 183 20.00 -1.56 -0.09
CA ALA A 183 19.22 -0.93 -1.15
C ALA A 183 18.32 -1.93 -1.91
N ASP A 184 18.87 -3.08 -2.29
CA ASP A 184 18.11 -4.14 -2.97
C ASP A 184 17.03 -4.72 -2.05
N ASN A 185 17.32 -4.92 -0.77
CA ASN A 185 16.34 -5.41 0.20
C ASN A 185 15.21 -4.40 0.42
N PHE A 186 15.52 -3.09 0.42
CA PHE A 186 14.51 -2.04 0.53
C PHE A 186 13.61 -2.00 -0.69
N LEU A 187 14.17 -2.09 -1.90
CA LEU A 187 13.40 -2.22 -3.15
C LEU A 187 12.45 -3.41 -3.07
N MET A 188 12.95 -4.59 -2.71
CA MET A 188 12.14 -5.81 -2.67
C MET A 188 11.05 -5.77 -1.60
N ALA A 189 11.37 -5.28 -0.40
CA ALA A 189 10.41 -5.23 0.70
C ALA A 189 9.32 -4.16 0.48
N SER A 190 9.71 -2.94 0.09
CA SER A 190 8.75 -1.88 -0.23
C SER A 190 7.94 -2.20 -1.49
N GLY A 191 8.50 -2.93 -2.46
CA GLY A 191 7.80 -3.32 -3.68
C GLY A 191 6.70 -4.35 -3.43
N LYS A 192 6.93 -5.30 -2.49
CA LYS A 192 5.86 -6.21 -2.04
C LYS A 192 4.71 -5.44 -1.38
N LEU A 193 5.00 -4.41 -0.58
CA LEU A 193 3.97 -3.54 -0.01
C LEU A 193 3.25 -2.73 -1.10
N GLN A 194 3.98 -2.17 -2.06
CA GLN A 194 3.41 -1.45 -3.20
C GLN A 194 2.39 -2.31 -3.96
N ALA A 195 2.75 -3.56 -4.27
CA ALA A 195 1.85 -4.51 -4.92
C ALA A 195 0.59 -4.81 -4.08
N LEU A 196 0.71 -4.93 -2.75
CA LEU A 196 -0.43 -5.09 -1.85
C LEU A 196 -1.37 -3.88 -1.91
N CYS A 197 -0.82 -2.66 -1.93
CA CYS A 197 -1.61 -1.43 -2.03
C CYS A 197 -2.32 -1.32 -3.39
N TYR A 198 -1.65 -1.65 -4.50
CA TYR A 198 -2.29 -1.70 -5.83
C TYR A 198 -3.38 -2.76 -5.90
N LYS A 199 -3.14 -3.95 -5.37
CA LYS A 199 -4.16 -5.01 -5.30
C LYS A 199 -5.41 -4.55 -4.54
N ALA A 200 -5.24 -3.91 -3.38
CA ALA A 200 -6.38 -3.40 -2.61
C ALA A 200 -7.19 -2.36 -3.39
N GLU A 201 -6.51 -1.44 -4.07
CA GLU A 201 -7.09 -0.37 -4.87
C GLU A 201 -7.89 -0.92 -6.07
N ILE A 202 -7.25 -1.77 -6.87
CA ILE A 202 -7.84 -2.33 -8.09
C ILE A 202 -9.02 -3.26 -7.75
N GLU A 203 -8.88 -4.09 -6.71
CA GLU A 203 -10.00 -4.96 -6.32
C GLU A 203 -11.21 -4.17 -5.83
N ALA A 204 -11.02 -3.01 -5.18
CA ALA A 204 -12.13 -2.16 -4.75
C ALA A 204 -12.84 -1.51 -5.96
N ALA A 205 -12.08 -1.08 -6.96
CA ALA A 205 -12.63 -0.67 -8.25
C ALA A 205 -13.44 -1.79 -8.91
N LEU A 206 -12.89 -3.01 -8.97
CA LEU A 206 -13.56 -4.15 -9.59
C LEU A 206 -14.78 -4.64 -8.80
N ARG A 207 -14.83 -4.47 -7.48
CA ARG A 207 -16.04 -4.72 -6.65
C ARG A 207 -17.15 -3.67 -6.84
N THR A 208 -16.83 -2.49 -7.34
CA THR A 208 -17.78 -1.38 -7.44
C THR A 208 -18.74 -1.58 -8.62
N LYS A 209 -19.97 -2.04 -8.35
CA LYS A 209 -20.99 -2.24 -9.39
C LYS A 209 -21.19 -0.98 -10.25
N GLY A 210 -21.15 -1.17 -11.57
CA GLY A 210 -21.36 -0.09 -12.54
C GLY A 210 -20.16 0.83 -12.75
N PHE A 211 -19.01 0.52 -12.16
CA PHE A 211 -17.77 1.28 -12.35
C PHE A 211 -17.23 1.10 -13.78
N GLY A 212 -16.88 2.20 -14.44
CA GLY A 212 -16.44 2.23 -15.83
C GLY A 212 -14.99 1.85 -16.03
N GLY A 213 -14.16 1.95 -15.00
CA GLY A 213 -12.75 1.53 -15.03
C GLY A 213 -11.85 2.42 -14.18
N PHE A 214 -10.55 2.26 -14.34
CA PHE A 214 -9.56 3.06 -13.63
C PHE A 214 -8.33 3.31 -14.51
N GLN A 215 -7.60 4.37 -14.18
CA GLN A 215 -6.31 4.72 -14.75
C GLN A 215 -5.28 4.74 -13.61
N LEU A 216 -4.23 3.95 -13.73
CA LEU A 216 -3.09 4.01 -12.80
C LEU A 216 -2.25 5.24 -13.10
N LEU A 217 -1.58 5.79 -12.08
CA LEU A 217 -0.44 6.70 -12.27
C LEU A 217 0.80 6.04 -11.67
N ASP A 218 1.64 5.39 -12.46
CA ASP A 218 1.42 4.81 -13.79
C ASP A 218 1.87 3.34 -13.69
N LEU A 219 1.77 2.51 -14.73
CA LEU A 219 2.31 1.15 -14.72
C LEU A 219 3.84 1.14 -14.62
N HIS A 220 4.50 2.17 -15.17
CA HIS A 220 5.94 2.39 -15.08
C HIS A 220 6.29 3.65 -14.30
N ASP A 221 7.53 3.75 -13.83
CA ASP A 221 7.98 4.94 -13.09
C ASP A 221 8.01 6.18 -13.97
N PHE A 222 7.53 7.30 -13.41
CA PHE A 222 7.61 8.60 -14.03
C PHE A 222 8.87 9.35 -13.55
N PRO A 223 9.85 9.63 -14.42
CA PRO A 223 11.11 10.27 -14.03
C PRO A 223 10.98 11.79 -13.77
N GLY A 224 9.80 12.38 -14.04
CA GLY A 224 9.51 13.79 -13.77
C GLY A 224 9.14 14.08 -12.31
N GLN A 225 8.67 15.32 -12.05
CA GLN A 225 8.09 15.75 -10.77
C GLN A 225 8.91 15.36 -9.52
N GLY A 226 10.23 15.55 -9.57
CA GLY A 226 11.11 15.34 -8.41
C GLY A 226 11.34 13.89 -7.98
N THR A 227 10.83 12.89 -8.72
CA THR A 227 10.90 11.41 -8.55
C THR A 227 9.56 10.80 -8.11
N ALA A 228 8.84 10.15 -9.04
CA ALA A 228 7.63 9.38 -8.76
C ALA A 228 7.85 7.89 -9.04
N LEU A 229 8.23 7.14 -8.00
CA LEU A 229 8.55 5.70 -8.08
C LEU A 229 7.30 4.83 -7.91
N VAL A 230 6.25 5.18 -8.65
CA VAL A 230 4.91 4.62 -8.51
C VAL A 230 4.69 3.38 -9.36
N GLY A 231 5.45 3.19 -10.43
CA GLY A 231 5.29 2.06 -11.33
C GLY A 231 5.71 0.73 -10.69
N VAL A 232 5.15 -0.37 -11.20
CA VAL A 232 5.71 -1.71 -10.98
C VAL A 232 6.82 -2.04 -11.98
N LEU A 233 6.90 -1.26 -13.07
CA LEU A 233 7.98 -1.26 -14.05
C LEU A 233 8.86 -0.02 -13.87
N ASP A 234 10.13 -0.12 -14.28
CA ASP A 234 11.04 1.03 -14.31
C ASP A 234 10.76 1.94 -15.54
N PRO A 235 11.39 3.13 -15.67
CA PRO A 235 11.14 4.04 -16.79
C PRO A 235 11.50 3.47 -18.17
N PHE A 236 12.21 2.34 -18.22
CA PHE A 236 12.58 1.60 -19.43
C PHE A 236 11.62 0.43 -19.70
N TRP A 237 10.51 0.34 -18.97
CA TRP A 237 9.49 -0.73 -19.05
C TRP A 237 10.01 -2.11 -18.60
N GLU A 238 11.08 -2.16 -17.81
CA GLU A 238 11.60 -3.41 -17.28
C GLU A 238 11.03 -3.73 -15.89
N GLU A 239 10.90 -5.02 -15.59
CA GLU A 239 10.44 -5.48 -14.27
C GLU A 239 11.44 -5.12 -13.16
N LYS A 240 10.90 -4.64 -12.03
CA LYS A 240 11.70 -4.35 -10.82
C LYS A 240 11.97 -5.57 -9.94
N GLY A 241 11.32 -6.70 -10.23
CA GLY A 241 11.63 -8.03 -9.67
C GLY A 241 10.83 -8.48 -8.44
N TYR A 242 9.99 -7.63 -7.84
CA TYR A 242 9.20 -8.00 -6.65
C TYR A 242 7.79 -8.52 -6.95
N ILE A 243 7.29 -8.35 -8.18
CA ILE A 243 6.02 -8.91 -8.65
C ILE A 243 6.15 -9.25 -10.13
N THR A 244 5.66 -10.44 -10.51
CA THR A 244 5.61 -10.88 -11.90
C THR A 244 4.32 -10.43 -12.58
N SER A 245 4.31 -10.37 -13.92
CA SER A 245 3.08 -10.16 -14.69
C SER A 245 1.98 -11.18 -14.36
N SER A 246 2.35 -12.44 -14.14
CA SER A 246 1.40 -13.50 -13.76
C SER A 246 0.73 -13.22 -12.42
N GLU A 247 1.47 -12.76 -11.41
CA GLU A 247 0.93 -12.39 -10.10
C GLU A 247 0.06 -11.14 -10.18
N PHE A 248 0.49 -10.11 -10.92
CA PHE A 248 -0.27 -8.87 -11.09
C PHE A 248 -1.61 -9.12 -11.81
N SER A 249 -1.60 -9.98 -12.82
CA SER A 249 -2.80 -10.38 -13.57
C SER A 249 -3.85 -11.12 -12.74
N ARG A 250 -3.52 -11.60 -11.53
CA ARG A 250 -4.50 -12.23 -10.65
C ARG A 250 -5.53 -11.25 -10.10
N PHE A 251 -5.18 -9.96 -10.02
CA PHE A 251 -6.06 -8.90 -9.54
C PHE A 251 -6.32 -7.79 -10.57
N CYS A 252 -5.61 -7.78 -11.70
CA CYS A 252 -5.82 -6.82 -12.79
C CYS A 252 -5.88 -7.56 -14.14
N ASN A 253 -7.05 -8.12 -14.48
CA ASN A 253 -7.27 -8.88 -15.71
C ASN A 253 -8.75 -8.81 -16.14
N SER A 254 -9.06 -9.39 -17.29
CA SER A 254 -10.40 -9.52 -17.86
C SER A 254 -11.38 -10.24 -16.92
N VAL A 255 -10.95 -11.27 -16.20
CA VAL A 255 -11.76 -11.94 -15.16
C VAL A 255 -10.98 -11.95 -13.87
N VAL A 256 -11.59 -11.44 -12.81
CA VAL A 256 -10.96 -11.33 -11.48
C VAL A 256 -11.92 -11.87 -10.43
N PRO A 257 -11.59 -13.02 -9.80
CA PRO A 257 -12.24 -13.46 -8.58
C PRO A 257 -11.98 -12.47 -7.44
N LEU A 258 -13.01 -12.16 -6.67
CA LEU A 258 -13.00 -11.19 -5.58
C LEU A 258 -13.60 -11.83 -4.33
N VAL A 259 -13.12 -11.44 -3.15
CA VAL A 259 -13.76 -11.80 -1.87
C VAL A 259 -14.00 -10.56 -1.03
N ARG A 260 -15.09 -10.58 -0.26
CA ARG A 260 -15.37 -9.63 0.81
C ARG A 260 -15.14 -10.30 2.15
N LEU A 261 -14.08 -9.87 2.82
CA LEU A 261 -13.69 -10.26 4.17
C LEU A 261 -13.84 -9.03 5.05
N GLU A 262 -14.63 -9.12 6.12
CA GLU A 262 -14.76 -8.03 7.10
C GLU A 262 -13.43 -7.70 7.79
N LYS A 263 -12.60 -8.74 7.98
CA LYS A 263 -11.29 -8.65 8.60
C LYS A 263 -10.34 -9.69 8.00
N ARG A 264 -9.04 -9.45 8.14
CA ARG A 264 -7.97 -10.40 7.73
C ARG A 264 -7.26 -11.06 8.91
N ILE A 265 -7.60 -10.67 10.13
CA ILE A 265 -6.98 -11.15 11.35
C ILE A 265 -8.05 -11.86 12.16
N PHE A 266 -7.79 -13.12 12.48
CA PHE A 266 -8.72 -14.01 13.15
C PHE A 266 -8.09 -14.65 14.37
N LYS A 267 -8.96 -15.04 15.29
CA LYS A 267 -8.65 -15.91 16.40
C LYS A 267 -9.11 -17.34 16.07
N GLU A 268 -8.39 -18.34 16.57
CA GLU A 268 -8.85 -19.72 16.46
C GLU A 268 -10.23 -19.94 17.10
N GLY A 269 -11.07 -20.75 16.44
CA GLY A 269 -12.46 -20.96 16.80
C GLY A 269 -13.41 -19.89 16.25
N GLU A 270 -12.90 -18.82 15.61
CA GLU A 270 -13.76 -17.92 14.84
C GLU A 270 -14.18 -18.56 13.52
N THR A 271 -15.32 -18.13 12.98
CA THR A 271 -15.74 -18.49 11.63
C THR A 271 -15.23 -17.45 10.64
N LEU A 272 -14.43 -17.90 9.68
CA LEU A 272 -14.12 -17.13 8.48
C LEU A 272 -15.35 -17.14 7.58
N ILE A 273 -15.90 -15.95 7.34
CA ILE A 273 -16.99 -15.70 6.39
C ILE A 273 -16.44 -14.86 5.25
N ALA A 274 -16.56 -15.35 4.02
CA ALA A 274 -16.17 -14.61 2.82
C ALA A 274 -17.28 -14.70 1.77
N ASP A 275 -17.89 -13.56 1.43
CA ASP A 275 -18.71 -13.47 0.22
C ASP A 275 -17.78 -13.44 -1.00
N VAL A 276 -18.07 -14.26 -1.99
CA VAL A 276 -17.24 -14.43 -3.19
C VAL A 276 -17.97 -13.80 -4.37
N GLU A 277 -17.28 -12.90 -5.05
CA GLU A 277 -17.77 -12.19 -6.22
C GLU A 277 -16.80 -12.36 -7.39
N VAL A 278 -17.21 -11.95 -8.58
CA VAL A 278 -16.33 -11.89 -9.75
C VAL A 278 -16.64 -10.65 -10.59
N ALA A 279 -15.57 -10.08 -11.16
CA ALA A 279 -15.64 -9.18 -12.29
C ALA A 279 -15.31 -9.96 -13.56
N ASN A 280 -16.18 -9.89 -14.57
CA ASN A 280 -15.98 -10.49 -15.89
C ASN A 280 -16.14 -9.42 -16.97
N PHE A 281 -15.02 -9.01 -17.55
CA PHE A 281 -14.90 -8.10 -18.68
C PHE A 281 -14.27 -8.81 -19.89
N ASN A 282 -14.43 -10.13 -20.01
CA ASN A 282 -14.18 -10.83 -21.27
C ASN A 282 -15.19 -10.39 -22.34
N ALA A 283 -14.89 -10.74 -23.60
CA ALA A 283 -15.78 -10.51 -24.73
C ALA A 283 -17.12 -11.27 -24.61
N GLU A 284 -17.15 -12.36 -23.84
CA GLU A 284 -18.29 -13.25 -23.69
C GLU A 284 -18.57 -13.59 -22.22
N GLU A 285 -19.80 -14.02 -21.97
CA GLU A 285 -20.20 -14.62 -20.69
C GLU A 285 -19.53 -15.99 -20.48
N LEU A 286 -19.19 -16.31 -19.23
CA LEU A 286 -18.67 -17.63 -18.90
C LEU A 286 -19.83 -18.55 -18.51
N LYS A 287 -19.98 -19.66 -19.24
CA LYS A 287 -21.09 -20.60 -19.04
C LYS A 287 -20.73 -21.73 -18.10
N SER A 288 -21.68 -22.11 -17.26
CA SER A 288 -21.64 -23.35 -16.48
C SER A 288 -20.40 -23.47 -15.58
N VAL A 289 -19.90 -22.36 -15.05
CA VAL A 289 -18.69 -22.30 -14.22
C VAL A 289 -18.99 -22.86 -12.84
N VAL A 290 -18.06 -23.67 -12.31
CA VAL A 290 -18.05 -24.10 -10.90
C VAL A 290 -16.85 -23.47 -10.23
N PRO A 291 -17.01 -22.33 -9.52
CA PRO A 291 -15.91 -21.71 -8.80
C PRO A 291 -15.40 -22.64 -7.70
N LYS A 292 -14.09 -22.62 -7.47
CA LYS A 292 -13.42 -23.42 -6.44
C LYS A 292 -12.70 -22.52 -5.47
N TRP A 293 -12.53 -22.99 -4.25
CA TRP A 293 -11.72 -22.30 -3.26
C TRP A 293 -10.88 -23.29 -2.47
N LYS A 294 -9.74 -22.81 -1.97
CA LYS A 294 -8.88 -23.53 -1.02
C LYS A 294 -8.30 -22.55 -0.01
N LEU A 295 -8.11 -23.05 1.20
CA LEU A 295 -7.40 -22.38 2.28
C LEU A 295 -6.17 -23.22 2.60
N SER A 296 -4.99 -22.63 2.43
CA SER A 296 -3.72 -23.33 2.65
C SER A 296 -2.76 -22.54 3.53
N THR A 297 -1.92 -23.22 4.28
CA THR A 297 -0.77 -22.63 4.95
C THR A 297 0.33 -22.27 3.93
N ILE A 298 1.32 -21.49 4.38
CA ILE A 298 2.42 -21.01 3.53
C ILE A 298 3.30 -22.13 2.92
N ASP A 299 3.35 -23.29 3.57
CA ASP A 299 4.05 -24.49 3.08
C ASP A 299 3.21 -25.30 2.07
N GLY A 300 2.02 -24.82 1.71
CA GLY A 300 1.14 -25.43 0.72
C GLY A 300 0.22 -26.51 1.26
N LYS A 301 0.23 -26.80 2.57
CA LYS A 301 -0.72 -27.73 3.17
C LYS A 301 -2.13 -27.14 3.13
N ILE A 302 -3.06 -27.88 2.54
CA ILE A 302 -4.47 -27.49 2.47
C ILE A 302 -5.13 -27.76 3.83
N GLU A 303 -5.67 -26.72 4.45
CA GLU A 303 -6.51 -26.86 5.65
C GLU A 303 -7.97 -27.18 5.27
N SER A 304 -8.46 -26.54 4.21
CA SER A 304 -9.83 -26.74 3.73
C SER A 304 -9.95 -26.35 2.26
N SER A 305 -10.94 -26.92 1.57
CA SER A 305 -11.23 -26.59 0.18
C SER A 305 -12.68 -26.94 -0.15
N GLY A 306 -13.23 -26.30 -1.18
CA GLY A 306 -14.58 -26.56 -1.62
C GLY A 306 -14.88 -26.03 -3.01
N SER A 307 -16.15 -26.13 -3.38
CA SER A 307 -16.70 -25.56 -4.61
C SER A 307 -17.95 -24.75 -4.28
N LEU A 308 -18.16 -23.68 -5.04
CA LEU A 308 -19.36 -22.86 -4.98
C LEU A 308 -20.42 -23.37 -5.97
N PRO A 309 -21.68 -22.92 -5.86
CA PRO A 309 -22.73 -23.31 -6.80
C PRO A 309 -22.34 -23.07 -8.25
N LYS A 310 -22.75 -24.00 -9.12
CA LYS A 310 -22.58 -23.85 -10.56
C LYS A 310 -23.39 -22.65 -11.05
N THR A 311 -22.78 -21.75 -11.82
CA THR A 311 -23.44 -20.54 -12.31
C THR A 311 -22.92 -20.10 -13.68
N ASP A 312 -23.74 -19.33 -14.39
CA ASP A 312 -23.30 -18.55 -15.54
C ASP A 312 -22.83 -17.17 -15.06
N ILE A 313 -21.74 -16.66 -15.61
CA ILE A 313 -21.13 -15.38 -15.22
C ILE A 313 -21.27 -14.41 -16.40
N SER A 314 -22.20 -13.46 -16.28
CA SER A 314 -22.43 -12.41 -17.28
C SER A 314 -21.22 -11.47 -17.40
N ILE A 315 -21.24 -10.58 -18.39
CA ILE A 315 -20.30 -9.46 -18.48
C ILE A 315 -20.70 -8.42 -17.42
N GLY A 316 -19.71 -7.84 -16.73
CA GLY A 316 -19.89 -6.84 -15.68
C GLY A 316 -19.19 -7.24 -14.38
N ASN A 317 -19.56 -6.59 -13.28
CA ASN A 317 -18.89 -6.77 -12.00
C ASN A 317 -19.84 -6.82 -10.80
N GLY A 318 -19.31 -7.25 -9.64
CA GLY A 318 -20.10 -7.54 -8.44
C GLY A 318 -21.07 -8.70 -8.63
N ILE A 319 -20.70 -9.67 -9.47
CA ILE A 319 -21.49 -10.88 -9.73
C ILE A 319 -21.27 -11.84 -8.56
N ASP A 320 -22.32 -12.18 -7.84
CA ASP A 320 -22.27 -13.08 -6.68
C ASP A 320 -22.02 -14.53 -7.11
N LEU A 321 -21.04 -15.17 -6.47
CA LEU A 321 -20.70 -16.58 -6.65
C LEU A 321 -21.07 -17.41 -5.41
N GLY A 322 -21.51 -16.78 -4.33
CA GLY A 322 -21.88 -17.43 -3.07
C GLY A 322 -20.88 -17.16 -1.95
N LYS A 323 -20.95 -17.99 -0.90
CA LYS A 323 -20.30 -17.72 0.39
C LYS A 323 -19.45 -18.89 0.86
N ILE A 324 -18.26 -18.57 1.36
CA ILE A 324 -17.40 -19.50 2.10
C ILE A 324 -17.66 -19.30 3.59
N ASN A 325 -17.93 -20.39 4.30
CA ASN A 325 -18.02 -20.42 5.75
C ASN A 325 -17.09 -21.52 6.27
N TYR A 326 -16.10 -21.15 7.08
CA TYR A 326 -15.13 -22.08 7.63
C TYR A 326 -14.86 -21.76 9.10
N GLU A 327 -15.17 -22.70 9.99
CA GLU A 327 -14.78 -22.61 11.40
C GLU A 327 -13.30 -22.93 11.53
N ILE A 328 -12.52 -21.96 12.00
CA ILE A 328 -11.07 -22.08 12.10
C ILE A 328 -10.73 -23.02 13.26
N PRO A 329 -10.04 -24.14 13.02
CA PRO A 329 -9.74 -25.09 14.08
C PRO A 329 -8.76 -24.51 15.10
N LYS A 330 -8.92 -24.94 16.35
CA LYS A 330 -8.00 -24.66 17.45
C LYS A 330 -6.81 -25.60 17.40
N THR A 331 -5.66 -25.09 16.97
CA THR A 331 -4.38 -25.82 16.86
C THR A 331 -3.38 -25.38 17.92
N GLY A 332 -3.59 -24.21 18.54
CA GLY A 332 -2.63 -23.62 19.48
C GLY A 332 -1.41 -22.99 18.80
N VAL A 333 -1.38 -22.92 17.46
CA VAL A 333 -0.24 -22.44 16.68
C VAL A 333 -0.64 -21.22 15.83
N PRO A 334 0.06 -20.08 15.96
CA PRO A 334 -0.18 -18.93 15.11
C PRO A 334 0.22 -19.25 13.66
N ARG A 335 -0.59 -18.84 12.68
CA ARG A 335 -0.32 -19.16 11.26
C ARG A 335 -0.87 -18.12 10.29
N LYS A 336 -0.22 -18.04 9.13
CA LYS A 336 -0.71 -17.37 7.93
C LYS A 336 -1.44 -18.40 7.05
N LEU A 337 -2.66 -18.07 6.64
CA LEU A 337 -3.46 -18.82 5.69
C LEU A 337 -3.62 -18.00 4.40
N ILE A 338 -3.68 -18.69 3.28
CA ILE A 338 -3.90 -18.13 1.95
C ILE A 338 -5.25 -18.66 1.47
N LEU A 339 -6.24 -17.78 1.39
CA LEU A 339 -7.51 -18.08 0.73
C LEU A 339 -7.32 -17.84 -0.76
N GLU A 340 -7.45 -18.88 -1.57
CA GLU A 340 -7.42 -18.79 -3.03
C GLU A 340 -8.79 -19.16 -3.59
N VAL A 341 -9.26 -18.36 -4.55
CA VAL A 341 -10.48 -18.62 -5.32
C VAL A 341 -10.12 -18.75 -6.79
N SER A 342 -10.70 -19.74 -7.47
CA SER A 342 -10.53 -20.00 -8.88
C SER A 342 -11.88 -19.95 -9.60
N VAL A 343 -11.93 -19.22 -10.71
CA VAL A 343 -13.09 -19.10 -11.61
C VAL A 343 -12.57 -19.43 -13.01
N SER A 344 -12.93 -20.60 -13.53
CA SER A 344 -12.32 -21.17 -14.74
C SER A 344 -10.78 -21.19 -14.61
N ASP A 345 -10.04 -20.56 -15.53
CA ASP A 345 -8.57 -20.51 -15.52
C ASP A 345 -8.01 -19.32 -14.71
N TYR A 346 -8.89 -18.47 -14.17
CA TYR A 346 -8.51 -17.27 -13.42
C TYR A 346 -8.45 -17.56 -11.92
N THR A 347 -7.42 -17.06 -11.25
CA THR A 347 -7.28 -17.23 -9.81
C THR A 347 -6.89 -15.93 -9.13
N ASN A 348 -7.35 -15.77 -7.89
CA ASN A 348 -6.91 -14.69 -7.02
C ASN A 348 -6.78 -15.21 -5.58
N SER A 349 -5.99 -14.54 -4.74
CA SER A 349 -5.77 -14.95 -3.36
C SER A 349 -5.65 -13.82 -2.36
N TRP A 350 -5.91 -14.14 -1.09
CA TRP A 350 -5.92 -13.23 0.04
C TRP A 350 -5.23 -13.86 1.25
N ASP A 351 -4.30 -13.11 1.82
CA ASP A 351 -3.61 -13.50 3.04
C ASP A 351 -4.46 -13.18 4.28
N ILE A 352 -4.47 -14.13 5.22
CA ILE A 352 -5.24 -14.13 6.46
C ILE A 352 -4.32 -14.61 7.59
N TRP A 353 -4.38 -13.97 8.76
CA TRP A 353 -3.65 -14.40 9.95
C TRP A 353 -4.61 -14.99 10.96
N VAL A 354 -4.18 -16.08 11.58
CA VAL A 354 -4.92 -16.78 12.63
C VAL A 354 -4.02 -16.90 13.85
N TYR A 355 -4.51 -16.43 14.99
CA TYR A 355 -3.82 -16.51 16.27
C TYR A 355 -4.58 -17.37 17.28
N PRO A 356 -3.89 -18.21 18.06
CA PRO A 356 -4.52 -18.91 19.19
C PRO A 356 -4.96 -17.92 20.26
N GLU A 357 -5.87 -18.33 21.14
CA GLU A 357 -6.08 -17.59 22.37
C GLU A 357 -4.80 -17.64 23.22
N ILE A 358 -4.42 -16.49 23.78
CA ILE A 358 -3.24 -16.39 24.64
C ILE A 358 -3.70 -15.92 26.01
N GLU A 359 -3.85 -16.86 26.92
CA GLU A 359 -4.02 -16.54 28.32
C GLU A 359 -2.66 -16.25 28.94
N ASN A 360 -2.59 -15.25 29.83
CA ASN A 360 -1.49 -15.14 30.79
C ASN A 360 -0.08 -15.00 30.18
N ILE A 361 0.12 -14.09 29.23
CA ILE A 361 1.40 -13.88 28.50
C ILE A 361 2.61 -13.78 29.44
N LEU A 362 2.42 -13.17 30.61
CA LEU A 362 3.47 -12.81 31.58
C LEU A 362 3.55 -13.75 32.80
N ILE A 363 2.67 -14.74 32.91
CA ILE A 363 2.74 -15.69 34.04
C ILE A 363 4.02 -16.50 33.87
N ASN A 364 4.98 -16.26 34.76
CA ASN A 364 6.36 -16.80 34.78
C ASN A 364 7.41 -16.07 33.93
N SER A 365 7.20 -14.81 33.53
CA SER A 365 8.28 -13.99 32.95
C SER A 365 8.93 -13.10 34.00
N ASP A 366 10.26 -13.19 34.16
CA ASP A 366 11.05 -12.23 34.96
C ASP A 366 11.30 -10.88 34.23
N ILE A 367 10.58 -10.67 33.12
CA ILE A 367 10.71 -9.49 32.27
C ILE A 367 9.89 -8.33 32.84
N LEU A 368 10.52 -7.17 32.97
CA LEU A 368 9.81 -5.92 33.26
C LEU A 368 9.33 -5.29 31.95
N ILE A 369 8.01 -5.21 31.76
CA ILE A 369 7.42 -4.41 30.68
C ILE A 369 7.10 -3.01 31.20
N THR A 370 7.54 -1.99 30.47
CA THR A 370 7.39 -0.59 30.84
C THR A 370 7.30 0.31 29.61
N GLU A 371 6.73 1.49 29.78
CA GLU A 371 6.75 2.58 28.79
C GLU A 371 7.73 3.70 29.16
N THR A 372 8.37 3.65 30.33
CA THR A 372 9.27 4.70 30.85
C THR A 372 10.62 4.16 31.32
N ILE A 373 11.61 5.06 31.39
CA ILE A 373 12.93 4.81 32.00
C ILE A 373 12.95 5.48 33.40
N ASP A 374 12.05 5.03 34.27
CA ASP A 374 11.96 5.49 35.66
C ASP A 374 12.97 4.77 36.58
N SER A 375 13.01 5.16 37.86
CA SER A 375 13.91 4.55 38.84
C SER A 375 13.72 3.03 39.00
N LYS A 376 12.49 2.52 38.79
CA LYS A 376 12.20 1.08 38.82
C LYS A 376 12.84 0.36 37.63
N THR A 377 12.72 0.94 36.44
CA THR A 377 13.28 0.42 35.20
C THR A 377 14.81 0.43 35.23
N ILE A 378 15.39 1.54 35.69
CA ILE A 378 16.84 1.68 35.90
C ILE A 378 17.33 0.61 36.88
N ALA A 379 16.71 0.48 38.05
CA ALA A 379 17.10 -0.52 39.03
C ALA A 379 16.97 -1.96 38.49
N ALA A 380 15.98 -2.26 37.65
CA ALA A 380 15.85 -3.56 37.03
C ALA A 380 17.05 -3.87 36.10
N LEU A 381 17.41 -2.92 35.22
CA LEU A 381 18.55 -3.04 34.31
C LEU A 381 19.89 -3.13 35.05
N GLU A 382 20.10 -2.32 36.09
CA GLU A 382 21.32 -2.36 36.92
C GLU A 382 21.48 -3.68 37.69
N ASN A 383 20.37 -4.31 38.05
CA ASN A 383 20.34 -5.62 38.71
C ASN A 383 20.36 -6.81 37.73
N GLY A 384 20.57 -6.58 36.43
CA GLY A 384 20.74 -7.65 35.45
C GLY A 384 19.45 -8.22 34.89
N LYS A 385 18.30 -7.56 35.07
CA LYS A 385 17.02 -8.05 34.56
C LYS A 385 16.83 -7.74 33.07
N ASN A 386 15.95 -8.50 32.44
CA ASN A 386 15.48 -8.25 31.09
C ASN A 386 14.30 -7.27 31.14
N VAL A 387 14.33 -6.26 30.27
CA VAL A 387 13.31 -5.20 30.21
C VAL A 387 12.79 -5.08 28.78
N LEU A 388 11.47 -4.99 28.63
CA LEU A 388 10.81 -4.58 27.38
C LEU A 388 10.31 -3.15 27.56
N LEU A 389 10.95 -2.21 26.85
CA LEU A 389 10.48 -0.83 26.76
C LEU A 389 9.52 -0.71 25.57
N SER A 390 8.22 -0.71 25.83
CA SER A 390 7.16 -0.57 24.82
C SER A 390 6.62 0.86 24.85
N LEU A 391 7.10 1.69 23.92
CA LEU A 391 6.80 3.12 23.88
C LEU A 391 5.43 3.40 23.27
N GLY A 392 5.14 2.88 22.08
CA GLY A 392 3.93 3.24 21.35
C GLY A 392 3.96 4.66 20.78
N LYS A 393 2.84 5.03 20.16
CA LYS A 393 2.70 6.28 19.40
C LYS A 393 2.72 7.52 20.29
N GLY A 394 3.45 8.55 19.86
CA GLY A 394 3.57 9.83 20.56
C GLY A 394 4.50 9.82 21.77
N LYS A 395 5.27 8.76 22.00
CA LYS A 395 6.18 8.63 23.15
C LYS A 395 7.67 8.79 22.78
N VAL A 396 8.01 8.83 21.49
CA VAL A 396 9.39 9.11 21.05
C VAL A 396 9.58 10.61 20.83
N LYS A 397 10.72 11.16 21.26
CA LYS A 397 11.08 12.57 21.08
C LYS A 397 11.22 12.95 19.61
N ASP A 398 10.88 14.19 19.31
CA ASP A 398 11.13 14.78 17.99
C ASP A 398 12.65 14.84 17.76
N GLY A 399 13.06 14.53 16.53
CA GLY A 399 14.47 14.34 16.18
C GLY A 399 15.02 12.99 16.63
N LYS A 400 14.29 12.19 17.41
CA LYS A 400 14.62 10.79 17.75
C LYS A 400 13.73 9.78 17.02
N GLY A 401 12.87 10.23 16.11
CA GLY A 401 12.00 9.40 15.29
C GLY A 401 10.51 9.65 15.53
N GLY A 402 10.13 10.34 16.61
CA GLY A 402 8.72 10.67 16.90
C GLY A 402 8.07 11.62 15.89
N GLU A 403 8.87 12.32 15.07
CA GLU A 403 8.39 13.17 13.98
C GLU A 403 8.07 12.39 12.69
N VAL A 404 8.51 11.13 12.58
CA VAL A 404 8.28 10.29 11.41
C VAL A 404 6.82 9.86 11.38
N GLY A 405 6.10 10.19 10.31
CA GLY A 405 4.74 9.70 10.10
C GLY A 405 4.73 8.24 9.70
N VAL A 406 4.52 7.33 10.65
CA VAL A 406 4.38 5.90 10.39
C VAL A 406 2.94 5.60 9.92
N GLY A 407 2.82 4.85 8.84
CA GLY A 407 1.56 4.31 8.34
C GLY A 407 1.77 2.93 7.71
N PHE A 408 0.70 2.16 7.56
CA PHE A 408 0.79 0.84 6.95
C PHE A 408 1.12 0.92 5.46
N SER A 409 0.53 1.87 4.73
CA SER A 409 0.78 2.02 3.30
C SER A 409 2.21 2.49 3.03
N SER A 410 2.62 2.33 1.77
CA SER A 410 3.78 3.05 1.27
C SER A 410 3.49 4.55 1.11
N ILE A 411 4.52 5.33 0.80
CA ILE A 411 4.42 6.75 0.47
C ILE A 411 3.48 6.93 -0.73
N PHE A 412 2.56 7.89 -0.63
CA PHE A 412 1.71 8.31 -1.75
C PHE A 412 2.42 9.39 -2.58
N TRP A 413 2.77 9.04 -3.81
CA TRP A 413 3.41 9.84 -4.87
C TRP A 413 4.80 10.40 -4.55
N ASN A 414 4.91 11.42 -3.69
CA ASN A 414 6.20 12.01 -3.34
C ASN A 414 6.09 12.91 -2.11
N THR A 415 6.91 12.67 -1.07
CA THR A 415 6.89 13.48 0.17
C THR A 415 7.38 14.91 -0.04
N ALA A 416 8.28 15.19 -0.98
CA ALA A 416 8.77 16.54 -1.25
C ALA A 416 7.70 17.42 -1.93
N TRP A 417 7.00 16.88 -2.93
CA TRP A 417 5.93 17.63 -3.62
C TRP A 417 4.67 17.80 -2.77
N THR A 418 4.38 16.83 -1.90
CA THR A 418 3.22 16.88 -1.01
C THR A 418 3.49 17.63 0.31
N LYS A 419 4.61 18.37 0.40
CA LYS A 419 5.02 19.13 1.61
C LYS A 419 5.11 18.25 2.87
N GLY A 420 5.59 17.03 2.73
CA GLY A 420 5.80 16.08 3.82
C GLY A 420 4.53 15.32 4.21
N GLN A 421 3.62 15.03 3.28
CA GLN A 421 2.46 14.19 3.55
C GLN A 421 2.89 12.82 4.10
N LYS A 422 2.18 12.35 5.12
CA LYS A 422 2.38 11.02 5.71
C LYS A 422 1.70 9.92 4.85
N PRO A 423 2.12 8.64 4.95
CA PRO A 423 3.28 8.17 5.71
C PRO A 423 4.61 8.64 5.10
N HIS A 424 5.66 8.67 5.91
CA HIS A 424 7.05 8.95 5.51
C HIS A 424 7.85 7.67 5.29
N THR A 425 7.19 6.53 5.30
CA THR A 425 7.81 5.20 5.39
C THR A 425 7.32 4.30 4.26
N LEU A 426 8.15 3.35 3.86
CA LEU A 426 7.90 2.43 2.74
C LEU A 426 7.67 0.98 3.22
N GLY A 427 7.21 0.82 4.47
CA GLY A 427 7.00 -0.46 5.13
C GLY A 427 8.18 -0.90 6.01
N ILE A 428 8.21 -2.20 6.32
CA ILE A 428 9.22 -2.83 7.18
C ILE A 428 10.18 -3.73 6.39
N LEU A 429 11.38 -3.92 6.95
CA LEU A 429 12.31 -4.99 6.58
C LEU A 429 12.68 -5.78 7.85
N CYS A 430 12.52 -7.10 7.82
CA CYS A 430 12.96 -7.98 8.91
C CYS A 430 13.46 -9.33 8.39
N ASP A 431 14.13 -10.10 9.24
CA ASP A 431 14.36 -11.51 8.99
C ASP A 431 13.23 -12.33 9.64
N PRO A 432 12.34 -12.97 8.85
CA PRO A 432 11.24 -13.77 9.40
C PRO A 432 11.72 -15.00 10.20
N LYS A 433 13.00 -15.38 10.08
CA LYS A 433 13.61 -16.48 10.86
C LYS A 433 14.20 -16.03 12.19
N HIS A 434 14.23 -14.72 12.48
CA HIS A 434 14.73 -14.21 13.74
C HIS A 434 13.91 -14.79 14.92
N GLU A 435 14.56 -15.28 15.97
CA GLU A 435 13.88 -15.97 17.08
C GLU A 435 12.81 -15.09 17.77
N ALA A 436 13.03 -13.78 17.83
CA ALA A 436 12.03 -12.79 18.27
C ALA A 436 10.68 -12.85 17.52
N LEU A 437 10.67 -13.28 16.25
CA LEU A 437 9.48 -13.33 15.39
C LEU A 437 8.96 -14.76 15.17
N LYS A 438 9.56 -15.76 15.83
CA LYS A 438 9.24 -17.18 15.62
C LYS A 438 7.79 -17.56 15.86
N LEU A 439 7.12 -16.88 16.79
CA LEU A 439 5.70 -17.07 17.08
C LEU A 439 4.83 -15.95 16.47
N PHE A 440 5.36 -15.21 15.50
CA PHE A 440 4.64 -14.18 14.77
C PHE A 440 4.84 -14.41 13.26
N PRO A 441 3.99 -15.26 12.63
CA PRO A 441 4.10 -15.60 11.21
C PRO A 441 4.21 -14.35 10.34
N THR A 442 5.37 -14.17 9.73
CA THR A 442 5.69 -12.97 8.95
C THR A 442 6.58 -13.31 7.77
N GLU A 443 6.73 -12.33 6.89
CA GLU A 443 7.63 -12.32 5.76
C GLU A 443 8.67 -11.20 5.98
N TYR A 444 9.63 -11.07 5.06
CA TYR A 444 10.68 -10.04 5.15
C TYR A 444 10.16 -8.61 4.93
N HIS A 445 8.87 -8.44 4.63
CA HIS A 445 8.23 -7.18 4.26
C HIS A 445 6.90 -6.96 4.99
N SER A 446 6.34 -5.75 4.86
CA SER A 446 5.01 -5.44 5.39
C SER A 446 3.92 -6.28 4.72
N ASN A 447 3.02 -6.83 5.52
CA ASN A 447 1.78 -7.47 5.11
C ASN A 447 0.73 -7.21 6.21
N TRP A 448 -0.54 -7.59 6.01
CA TRP A 448 -1.68 -7.06 6.79
C TRP A 448 -1.58 -7.21 8.31
N GLN A 449 -0.86 -8.21 8.83
CA GLN A 449 -0.60 -8.38 10.27
C GLN A 449 0.28 -7.28 10.89
N TRP A 450 1.04 -6.54 10.08
CA TRP A 450 1.82 -5.40 10.56
C TRP A 450 0.99 -4.12 10.70
N TRP A 451 -0.27 -4.11 10.23
CA TRP A 451 -1.11 -2.92 10.27
C TRP A 451 -1.26 -2.36 11.69
N ASP A 452 -1.61 -3.21 12.67
CA ASP A 452 -1.78 -2.78 14.06
C ASP A 452 -0.49 -2.18 14.64
N ALA A 453 0.65 -2.86 14.42
CA ALA A 453 1.95 -2.41 14.89
C ALA A 453 2.35 -1.05 14.29
N MET A 454 2.16 -0.86 12.98
CA MET A 454 2.48 0.39 12.29
C MET A 454 1.56 1.55 12.72
N SER A 455 0.28 1.26 12.97
CA SER A 455 -0.72 2.27 13.37
C SER A 455 -0.53 2.77 14.81
N HIS A 456 0.04 1.91 15.68
CA HIS A 456 0.23 2.16 17.12
C HIS A 456 1.71 2.28 17.52
N ALA A 457 2.56 2.76 16.62
CA ALA A 457 3.98 2.95 16.88
C ALA A 457 4.48 4.36 16.56
N ASP A 458 5.51 4.76 17.29
CA ASP A 458 6.56 5.63 16.77
C ASP A 458 7.75 4.77 16.34
N VAL A 459 8.61 5.30 15.47
CA VAL A 459 9.90 4.67 15.15
C VAL A 459 11.02 5.30 15.96
N ILE A 460 12.09 4.53 16.18
CA ILE A 460 13.31 5.00 16.84
C ILE A 460 14.39 5.24 15.78
N LYS A 461 14.95 6.44 15.76
CA LYS A 461 16.08 6.83 14.90
C LYS A 461 17.39 6.36 15.53
N LEU A 462 18.06 5.41 14.89
CA LEU A 462 19.33 4.81 15.34
C LEU A 462 20.58 5.55 14.83
N ASN A 463 20.43 6.66 14.09
CA ASN A 463 21.57 7.40 13.52
C ASN A 463 22.60 7.85 14.56
N GLU A 464 22.18 8.06 15.81
CA GLU A 464 23.05 8.49 16.91
C GLU A 464 23.60 7.32 17.72
N PHE A 465 23.24 6.08 17.36
CA PHE A 465 23.70 4.86 18.00
C PHE A 465 24.72 4.13 17.10
N PRO A 466 25.57 3.27 17.69
CA PRO A 466 26.50 2.42 16.95
C PRO A 466 25.87 1.77 15.71
N VAL A 467 26.58 1.79 14.59
CA VAL A 467 26.12 1.26 13.29
C VAL A 467 25.84 -0.24 13.33
N GLN A 468 26.48 -0.93 14.26
CA GLN A 468 26.36 -2.36 14.49
C GLN A 468 25.04 -2.74 15.18
N ILE A 469 24.35 -1.80 15.82
CA ILE A 469 22.99 -2.02 16.32
C ILE A 469 22.06 -2.10 15.10
N LYS A 470 21.69 -3.33 14.77
CA LYS A 470 20.76 -3.66 13.69
C LYS A 470 19.37 -3.84 14.28
N PRO A 471 18.32 -3.22 13.69
CA PRO A 471 16.95 -3.50 14.08
C PRO A 471 16.61 -4.98 13.82
N ILE A 472 15.84 -5.57 14.74
CA ILE A 472 15.13 -6.83 14.51
C ILE A 472 14.02 -6.59 13.47
N VAL A 473 13.30 -5.47 13.63
CA VAL A 473 12.32 -4.97 12.66
C VAL A 473 12.70 -3.55 12.30
N ARG A 474 13.15 -3.35 11.07
CA ARG A 474 13.53 -2.06 10.50
C ARG A 474 12.33 -1.43 9.81
N VAL A 475 12.21 -0.11 9.90
CA VAL A 475 11.31 0.65 9.03
C VAL A 475 12.12 1.27 7.91
N ILE A 476 11.62 1.13 6.69
CA ILE A 476 12.23 1.71 5.50
C ILE A 476 11.78 3.16 5.44
N ASP A 477 12.73 4.08 5.57
CA ASP A 477 12.48 5.52 5.50
C ASP A 477 12.31 6.01 4.06
N ASP A 478 11.83 7.24 3.90
CA ASP A 478 11.87 7.94 2.62
C ASP A 478 13.30 8.09 2.08
N TRP A 479 13.45 8.04 0.76
CA TRP A 479 14.76 8.10 0.09
C TRP A 479 15.41 9.49 0.10
N PHE A 480 14.69 10.55 0.51
CA PHE A 480 15.28 11.87 0.67
C PHE A 480 16.08 11.98 1.98
N LYS A 481 15.67 11.23 3.02
CA LYS A 481 16.30 11.29 4.35
C LYS A 481 17.15 10.07 4.71
N ASN A 482 16.76 8.87 4.30
CA ASN A 482 17.47 7.61 4.58
C ASN A 482 17.85 7.41 6.05
N ARG A 483 16.97 7.79 6.99
CA ARG A 483 17.23 7.60 8.42
C ARG A 483 17.30 6.11 8.75
N ARG A 484 18.20 5.73 9.66
CA ARG A 484 18.24 4.37 10.23
C ARG A 484 17.09 4.24 11.22
N LEU A 485 15.93 3.73 10.79
CA LEU A 485 14.73 3.60 11.63
C LEU A 485 14.50 2.18 12.13
N ALA A 486 14.07 2.04 13.39
CA ALA A 486 13.70 0.77 14.01
C ALA A 486 12.30 0.82 14.60
N LEU A 487 11.56 -0.28 14.47
CA LEU A 487 10.43 -0.60 15.36
C LEU A 487 10.89 -1.42 16.55
N LEU A 488 11.76 -2.41 16.31
CA LEU A 488 12.29 -3.30 17.34
C LEU A 488 13.82 -3.35 17.22
N PHE A 489 14.52 -3.16 18.33
CA PHE A 489 15.96 -3.42 18.45
C PHE A 489 16.32 -3.76 19.89
N GLU A 490 17.48 -4.37 20.08
CA GLU A 490 17.95 -4.83 21.39
C GLU A 490 19.36 -4.36 21.71
N VAL A 491 19.61 -4.13 23.01
CA VAL A 491 20.90 -3.68 23.55
C VAL A 491 21.10 -4.16 24.98
N LYS A 492 22.36 -4.17 25.44
CA LYS A 492 22.72 -4.24 26.87
C LYS A 492 22.59 -2.86 27.50
N VAL A 493 22.08 -2.79 28.72
CA VAL A 493 22.05 -1.54 29.52
C VAL A 493 22.36 -1.88 30.96
N GLY A 494 23.42 -1.29 31.50
CA GLY A 494 23.94 -1.68 32.82
C GLY A 494 24.37 -3.14 32.82
N LYS A 495 23.83 -3.95 33.75
CA LYS A 495 24.07 -5.40 33.79
C LYS A 495 22.99 -6.20 33.07
N GLY A 496 21.90 -5.55 32.68
CA GLY A 496 20.70 -6.16 32.11
C GLY A 496 20.64 -6.04 30.60
N LYS A 497 19.52 -6.52 30.04
CA LYS A 497 19.24 -6.54 28.61
C LYS A 497 17.93 -5.82 28.34
N LEU A 498 17.91 -5.00 27.31
CA LEU A 498 16.78 -4.17 26.95
C LEU A 498 16.33 -4.49 25.52
N LEU A 499 15.07 -4.86 25.36
CA LEU A 499 14.38 -4.85 24.08
C LEU A 499 13.58 -3.55 23.99
N VAL A 500 13.87 -2.72 22.99
CA VAL A 500 13.15 -1.47 22.74
C VAL A 500 12.13 -1.71 21.63
N SER A 501 10.88 -1.37 21.91
CA SER A 501 9.76 -1.43 20.99
C SER A 501 9.13 -0.05 20.81
N GLY A 502 9.15 0.44 19.58
CA GLY A 502 8.35 1.58 19.16
C GLY A 502 6.85 1.29 19.15
N ILE A 503 6.47 0.00 19.11
CA ILE A 503 5.10 -0.49 19.09
C ILE A 503 4.50 -0.47 20.51
N ASP A 504 3.24 -0.04 20.61
CA ASP A 504 2.41 -0.26 21.80
C ASP A 504 2.02 -1.73 21.91
N LEU A 505 2.59 -2.41 22.90
CA LEU A 505 2.36 -3.82 23.22
C LEU A 505 1.74 -4.00 24.61
N HIS A 506 1.01 -3.00 25.12
CA HIS A 506 0.42 -3.06 26.46
C HIS A 506 -1.03 -2.54 26.52
N THR A 507 -1.44 -1.67 25.60
CA THR A 507 -2.80 -1.12 25.58
C THR A 507 -3.78 -2.00 24.81
N ASN A 508 -4.94 -2.29 25.40
CA ASN A 508 -6.10 -2.95 24.77
C ASN A 508 -5.76 -4.25 24.01
N LEU A 509 -4.87 -5.08 24.58
CA LEU A 509 -4.40 -6.31 23.91
C LEU A 509 -5.50 -7.33 23.64
N ASP A 510 -6.59 -7.33 24.40
CA ASP A 510 -7.72 -8.24 24.16
C ASP A 510 -8.46 -7.98 22.85
N SER A 511 -8.30 -6.78 22.26
CA SER A 511 -8.84 -6.43 20.95
C SER A 511 -7.77 -6.32 19.85
N ARG A 512 -6.49 -6.48 20.19
CA ARG A 512 -5.34 -6.30 19.28
C ARG A 512 -4.55 -7.61 19.18
N TYR A 513 -5.08 -8.56 18.41
CA TYR A 513 -4.57 -9.94 18.37
C TYR A 513 -3.13 -10.02 17.85
N GLU A 514 -2.78 -9.19 16.87
CA GLU A 514 -1.43 -9.07 16.32
C GLU A 514 -0.44 -8.62 17.39
N ALA A 515 -0.76 -7.54 18.13
CA ALA A 515 0.08 -7.04 19.22
C ALA A 515 0.21 -8.09 20.34
N LYS A 516 -0.89 -8.75 20.70
CA LYS A 516 -0.93 -9.81 21.72
C LYS A 516 -0.02 -10.98 21.31
N GLN A 517 -0.08 -11.41 20.05
CA GLN A 517 0.77 -12.48 19.51
C GLN A 517 2.24 -12.04 19.39
N LEU A 518 2.51 -10.82 18.93
CA LEU A 518 3.87 -10.29 18.84
C LEU A 518 4.50 -10.21 20.23
N LEU A 519 3.77 -9.69 21.23
CA LEU A 519 4.23 -9.67 22.62
C LEU A 519 4.55 -11.08 23.13
N LYS A 520 3.72 -12.09 22.81
CA LYS A 520 4.01 -13.48 23.18
C LYS A 520 5.30 -13.98 22.55
N SER A 521 5.55 -13.67 21.27
CA SER A 521 6.78 -14.03 20.57
C SER A 521 8.01 -13.37 21.22
N LEU A 522 7.94 -12.07 21.48
CA LEU A 522 9.03 -11.31 22.12
C LEU A 522 9.29 -11.77 23.56
N ASN A 523 8.25 -12.03 24.34
CA ASN A 523 8.37 -12.54 25.69
C ASN A 523 9.06 -13.91 25.71
N ASN A 524 8.71 -14.82 24.79
CA ASN A 524 9.38 -16.11 24.70
C ASN A 524 10.86 -15.96 24.30
N TYR A 525 11.15 -15.09 23.35
CA TYR A 525 12.52 -14.78 22.92
C TYR A 525 13.37 -14.22 24.08
N MET A 526 12.86 -13.23 24.80
CA MET A 526 13.54 -12.58 25.91
C MET A 526 13.77 -13.49 27.13
N ASN A 527 13.03 -14.60 27.25
CA ASN A 527 13.25 -15.63 28.27
C ASN A 527 14.14 -16.79 27.76
N SER A 528 14.69 -16.69 26.54
CA SER A 528 15.57 -17.70 25.95
C SER A 528 17.03 -17.24 25.94
N GLU A 529 17.94 -18.20 25.77
CA GLU A 529 19.37 -17.92 25.58
C GLU A 529 19.66 -17.12 24.29
N ALA A 530 18.74 -17.14 23.32
CA ALA A 530 18.87 -16.41 22.07
C ALA A 530 18.79 -14.88 22.26
N PHE A 531 18.19 -14.39 23.36
CA PHE A 531 18.21 -12.98 23.70
C PHE A 531 19.55 -12.59 24.30
N ASP A 532 20.54 -12.35 23.43
CA ASP A 532 21.90 -11.97 23.82
C ASP A 532 22.42 -10.76 23.04
N PRO A 533 21.90 -9.55 23.33
CA PRO A 533 22.34 -8.35 22.64
C PRO A 533 23.85 -8.13 22.82
N GLU A 534 24.56 -7.87 21.73
CA GLU A 534 26.02 -7.71 21.75
C GLU A 534 26.45 -6.30 22.17
N PHE A 535 25.69 -5.29 21.79
CA PHE A 535 26.05 -3.87 21.95
C PHE A 535 25.41 -3.27 23.18
N ALA A 536 26.16 -2.42 23.89
CA ALA A 536 25.69 -1.73 25.07
C ALA A 536 25.35 -0.26 24.77
N LEU A 537 24.30 0.24 25.42
CA LEU A 537 23.98 1.66 25.51
C LEU A 537 23.86 2.07 26.99
N THR A 538 24.11 3.35 27.25
CA THR A 538 23.91 3.94 28.56
C THR A 538 22.43 4.23 28.82
N ILE A 539 22.04 4.31 30.09
CA ILE A 539 20.70 4.74 30.49
C ILE A 539 20.38 6.13 29.92
N SER A 540 21.37 7.03 29.88
CA SER A 540 21.20 8.38 29.33
C SER A 540 20.84 8.37 27.84
N GLU A 541 21.50 7.52 27.04
CA GLU A 541 21.21 7.37 25.61
C GLU A 541 19.79 6.84 25.37
N ILE A 542 19.33 5.87 26.17
CA ILE A 542 17.95 5.36 26.10
C ILE A 542 16.95 6.39 26.62
N ASN A 543 17.23 7.10 27.71
CA ASN A 543 16.31 8.11 28.22
C ASN A 543 16.19 9.31 27.26
N ASN A 544 17.20 9.55 26.42
CA ASN A 544 17.18 10.60 25.41
C ASN A 544 16.21 10.33 24.25
N ILE A 545 15.71 9.09 24.06
CA ILE A 545 14.71 8.79 23.03
C ILE A 545 13.27 8.99 23.50
N VAL A 546 12.99 8.84 24.80
CA VAL A 546 11.63 8.87 25.38
C VAL A 546 11.20 10.30 25.70
N LYS A 547 9.95 10.66 25.40
CA LYS A 547 9.35 11.99 25.67
C LYS A 547 9.23 12.30 27.15
#